data_AF-A0A947DJA8-F1
#
_entry.id   AF-A0A947DJA8-F1
#
_cell.length_a   1.000
_cell.length_b   1.000
_cell.length_c   1.000
_cell.angle_alpha   90.00
_cell.angle_beta   90.00
_cell.angle_gamma   90.00
#
_symmetry.space_group_name_H-M   'P 1'
#
loop_
_entity.id
_entity.type
_entity.pdbx_description
1 polymer ?
#
loop_
_entity_poly.entity_id
_entity_poly.type
_entity_poly.pdbx_seq_one_letter_code
_entity_poly.pdbx_strand_id
1 'polypeptide(L)'
;MLDIQIENCQENLCIDLEHDSGYDADWLSVPVHLEVDEKLGNTVLVFNGSADMEDVEGLDVCYIDVDENYPWNLSPGQQKAYELLLPLQQGSTYALTTIKKLARAMELEVIRAAYKRLENLQSLGAISGLNV
;
A
#
# COMPACT_ATOMS: atom_id res chain seq x y z
N MET A 1 -36.19 -33.47 -11.77
CA MET A 1 -36.00 -32.20 -11.04
C MET A 1 -34.49 -32.05 -10.94
N LEU A 2 -33.88 -31.17 -11.73
CA LEU A 2 -32.45 -30.91 -11.64
C LEU A 2 -32.25 -29.88 -10.52
N ASP A 3 -31.65 -30.32 -9.41
CA ASP A 3 -31.15 -29.41 -8.39
C ASP A 3 -29.98 -28.63 -9.01
N ILE A 4 -30.25 -27.37 -9.36
CA ILE A 4 -29.20 -26.42 -9.70
C ILE A 4 -28.56 -26.06 -8.36
N GLN A 5 -27.43 -26.67 -8.03
CA GLN A 5 -26.54 -26.12 -7.01
C GLN A 5 -26.03 -24.79 -7.55
N ILE A 6 -26.58 -23.70 -7.04
CA ILE A 6 -25.97 -22.38 -7.18
C ILE A 6 -24.76 -22.40 -6.26
N GLU A 7 -23.63 -22.92 -6.75
CA GLU A 7 -22.34 -22.60 -6.14
C GLU A 7 -22.15 -21.09 -6.23
N ASN A 8 -21.78 -20.47 -5.12
CA ASN A 8 -21.51 -19.03 -5.03
C ASN A 8 -20.22 -18.72 -5.81
N CYS A 9 -20.31 -18.71 -7.15
CA CYS A 9 -19.18 -18.44 -8.02
C CYS A 9 -18.72 -16.97 -7.95
N GLN A 10 -19.45 -16.10 -7.23
CA GLN A 10 -19.04 -14.71 -6.98
C GLN A 10 -18.11 -14.59 -5.78
N GLU A 11 -18.28 -15.40 -4.73
CA GLU A 11 -17.36 -15.41 -3.58
C GLU A 11 -15.97 -15.93 -3.97
N ASN A 12 -15.90 -16.91 -4.88
CA ASN A 12 -14.61 -17.45 -5.35
C ASN A 12 -13.94 -16.61 -6.44
N LEU A 13 -14.64 -15.68 -7.10
CA LEU A 13 -14.02 -14.74 -8.04
C LEU A 13 -13.39 -13.54 -7.33
N CYS A 14 -13.68 -13.34 -6.05
CA CYS A 14 -13.37 -12.10 -5.32
C CYS A 14 -12.10 -12.19 -4.47
N ILE A 15 -11.50 -13.37 -4.26
CA ILE A 15 -10.30 -13.47 -3.42
C ILE A 15 -9.05 -13.09 -4.23
N ASP A 16 -8.91 -13.53 -5.48
CA ASP A 16 -7.74 -13.19 -6.30
C ASP A 16 -7.71 -11.72 -6.75
N LEU A 17 -8.89 -11.09 -6.87
CA LEU A 17 -9.03 -9.66 -7.20
C LEU A 17 -8.91 -8.74 -5.97
N GLU A 18 -9.20 -9.23 -4.76
CA GLU A 18 -8.98 -8.49 -3.50
C GLU A 18 -7.49 -8.21 -3.22
N HIS A 19 -6.59 -8.96 -3.86
CA HIS A 19 -5.16 -8.72 -3.77
C HIS A 19 -4.67 -7.58 -4.67
N ASP A 20 -5.47 -7.09 -5.62
CA ASP A 20 -5.34 -5.84 -6.41
C ASP A 20 -3.94 -5.51 -6.97
N SER A 21 -3.05 -6.51 -7.03
CA SER A 21 -1.63 -6.28 -7.26
C SER A 21 -1.06 -7.19 -8.34
N GLY A 22 -1.69 -8.34 -8.61
CA GLY A 22 -1.22 -9.30 -9.62
C GLY A 22 0.17 -9.87 -9.33
N TYR A 23 0.70 -9.70 -8.12
CA TYR A 23 1.99 -10.26 -7.71
C TYR A 23 1.74 -11.50 -6.83
N ASP A 24 2.18 -12.66 -7.28
CA ASP A 24 2.16 -13.91 -6.51
C ASP A 24 3.54 -14.19 -5.87
N ALA A 25 3.58 -15.10 -4.90
CA ALA A 25 4.84 -15.51 -4.27
C ALA A 25 5.81 -16.16 -5.27
N ASP A 26 5.29 -16.74 -6.36
CA ASP A 26 6.07 -17.32 -7.44
C ASP A 26 6.82 -16.24 -8.25
N TRP A 27 6.26 -15.03 -8.35
CA TRP A 27 6.90 -13.85 -8.96
C TRP A 27 8.15 -13.43 -8.19
N LEU A 28 8.16 -13.60 -6.86
CA LEU A 28 9.32 -13.33 -6.01
C LEU A 28 10.44 -14.39 -6.14
N SER A 29 10.22 -15.50 -6.83
CA SER A 29 11.25 -16.53 -7.02
C SER A 29 12.39 -16.11 -7.96
N VAL A 30 12.19 -15.02 -8.72
CA VAL A 30 13.22 -14.46 -9.59
C VAL A 30 14.10 -13.48 -8.80
N PRO A 31 15.44 -13.67 -8.74
CA PRO A 31 16.34 -12.84 -7.92
C PRO A 31 16.24 -11.33 -8.17
N VAL A 32 15.97 -10.93 -9.42
CA VAL A 32 15.81 -9.51 -9.79
C VAL A 32 14.60 -8.86 -9.11
N HIS A 33 13.54 -9.62 -8.84
CA HIS A 33 12.33 -9.11 -8.20
C HIS A 33 12.55 -8.91 -6.70
N LEU A 34 13.34 -9.79 -6.06
CA LEU A 34 13.75 -9.65 -4.67
C LEU A 34 14.57 -8.39 -4.43
N GLU A 35 15.56 -8.10 -5.28
CA GLU A 35 16.40 -6.89 -5.11
C GLU A 35 15.59 -5.60 -5.21
N VAL A 36 14.61 -5.54 -6.12
CA VAL A 36 13.78 -4.35 -6.25
C VAL A 36 12.79 -4.22 -5.09
N ASP A 37 12.23 -5.33 -4.62
CA ASP A 37 11.33 -5.31 -3.45
C ASP A 37 12.08 -4.97 -2.16
N GLU A 38 13.34 -5.36 -2.01
CA GLU A 38 14.18 -4.91 -0.89
C GLU A 38 14.44 -3.40 -0.95
N LYS A 39 14.74 -2.85 -2.12
CA LYS A 39 14.93 -1.40 -2.30
C LYS A 39 13.66 -0.63 -1.97
N LEU A 40 12.53 -1.01 -2.57
CA LEU A 40 11.22 -0.42 -2.27
C LEU A 40 10.86 -0.58 -0.78
N GLY A 41 11.17 -1.73 -0.19
CA GLY A 41 10.88 -2.01 1.21
C GLY A 41 11.58 -1.08 2.20
N ASN A 42 12.72 -0.53 1.79
CA ASN A 42 13.52 0.40 2.57
C ASN A 42 13.12 1.87 2.40
N THR A 43 12.26 2.19 1.42
CA THR A 43 11.71 3.54 1.29
C THR A 43 10.93 3.92 2.55
N VAL A 44 11.29 5.08 3.10
CA VAL A 44 10.74 5.64 4.33
C VAL A 44 9.60 6.58 3.98
N LEU A 45 8.44 6.36 4.59
CA LEU A 45 7.30 7.25 4.49
C LEU A 45 7.27 8.13 5.74
N VAL A 46 7.32 9.45 5.53
CA VAL A 46 7.34 10.47 6.57
C VAL A 46 6.00 11.20 6.56
N PHE A 47 5.29 11.19 7.68
CA PHE A 47 4.04 11.94 7.84
C PHE A 47 4.30 13.20 8.66
N ASN A 48 3.58 14.28 8.33
CA ASN A 48 3.74 15.61 8.95
C ASN A 48 5.16 16.20 8.80
N GLY A 49 5.95 15.69 7.86
CA GLY A 49 7.24 16.25 7.49
C GLY A 49 7.09 17.31 6.39
N SER A 50 8.10 18.17 6.22
CA SER A 50 8.19 19.07 5.07
C SER A 50 9.33 18.64 4.15
N ALA A 51 9.20 18.94 2.86
CA ALA A 51 10.28 18.78 1.87
C ALA A 51 11.51 19.68 2.16
N ASP A 52 11.39 20.59 3.13
CA ASP A 52 12.49 21.42 3.64
C ASP A 52 13.32 20.71 4.73
N MET A 53 12.89 19.52 5.18
CA MET A 53 13.73 18.69 6.04
C MET A 53 14.91 18.16 5.21
N GLU A 54 16.12 18.25 5.75
CA GLU A 54 17.31 17.65 5.11
C GLU A 54 17.00 16.18 4.80
N ASP A 55 17.09 15.81 3.51
CA ASP A 55 17.03 14.42 3.09
C ASP A 55 17.98 13.61 3.97
N VAL A 56 17.48 12.53 4.56
CA VAL A 56 18.33 11.67 5.37
C VAL A 56 19.29 10.96 4.42
N GLU A 57 20.55 11.41 4.44
CA GLU A 57 21.58 10.98 3.50
C GLU A 57 21.65 9.44 3.42
N GLY A 58 21.39 8.89 2.22
CA GLY A 58 21.40 7.45 1.97
C GLY A 58 20.08 6.70 2.18
N LEU A 59 18.97 7.40 2.48
CA LEU A 59 17.62 6.83 2.52
C LEU A 59 16.75 7.40 1.40
N ASP A 60 15.91 6.54 0.82
CA ASP A 60 14.83 6.95 -0.08
C ASP A 60 13.63 7.38 0.77
N VAL A 61 13.28 8.66 0.73
CA VAL A 61 12.30 9.28 1.62
C VAL A 61 11.14 9.86 0.80
N CYS A 62 9.91 9.55 1.22
CA CYS A 62 8.68 10.12 0.69
C CYS A 62 7.94 10.84 1.81
N TYR A 63 7.62 12.12 1.61
CA TYR A 63 6.82 12.91 2.55
C TYR A 63 5.35 12.75 2.20
N ILE A 64 4.66 11.90 2.95
CA ILE A 64 3.26 11.53 2.68
C ILE A 64 2.31 12.44 3.46
N ASP A 65 1.34 12.99 2.75
CA ASP A 65 0.16 13.65 3.32
C ASP A 65 -1.10 12.88 2.94
N VAL A 66 -1.95 12.59 3.92
CA VAL A 66 -3.19 11.82 3.79
C VAL A 66 -4.38 12.77 3.91
N ASP A 67 -5.29 12.76 2.94
CA ASP A 67 -6.50 13.58 3.00
C ASP A 67 -7.45 13.02 4.06
N GLU A 68 -7.59 13.71 5.20
CA GLU A 68 -8.43 13.27 6.30
C GLU A 68 -9.93 13.22 5.98
N ASN A 69 -10.36 13.90 4.91
CA ASN A 69 -11.77 14.02 4.52
C ASN A 69 -12.04 13.41 3.15
N TYR A 70 -11.25 12.42 2.73
CA TYR A 70 -11.38 11.80 1.43
C TYR A 70 -12.83 11.29 1.21
N PRO A 71 -13.59 11.84 0.23
CA PRO A 71 -15.05 11.68 0.18
C PRO A 71 -15.52 10.51 -0.68
N TRP A 72 -14.61 9.78 -1.33
CA TRP A 72 -14.94 8.74 -2.31
C TRP A 72 -14.73 7.33 -1.76
N ASN A 73 -15.43 6.36 -2.35
CA ASN A 73 -15.29 4.96 -1.99
C ASN A 73 -13.93 4.42 -2.48
N LEU A 74 -13.23 3.73 -1.59
CA LEU A 74 -12.00 2.99 -1.89
C LEU A 74 -12.30 1.50 -2.07
N SER A 75 -11.49 0.79 -2.85
CA SER A 75 -11.53 -0.68 -2.87
C SER A 75 -11.13 -1.23 -1.49
N PRO A 76 -11.49 -2.47 -1.10
CA PRO A 76 -11.15 -3.02 0.21
C PRO A 76 -9.65 -2.95 0.54
N GLY A 77 -8.78 -3.21 -0.44
CA GLY A 77 -7.33 -3.13 -0.28
C GLY A 77 -6.81 -1.70 -0.13
N GLN A 78 -7.43 -0.74 -0.81
CA GLN A 78 -7.12 0.69 -0.69
C GLN A 78 -7.64 1.27 0.62
N GLN A 79 -8.84 0.87 1.05
CA GLN A 79 -9.44 1.24 2.32
C GLN A 79 -8.55 0.79 3.49
N LYS A 80 -8.08 -0.47 3.48
CA LYS A 80 -7.13 -0.98 4.49
C LYS A 80 -5.84 -0.16 4.53
N ALA A 81 -5.30 0.24 3.38
CA ALA A 81 -4.11 1.08 3.33
C ALA A 81 -4.40 2.48 3.92
N TYR A 82 -5.48 3.12 3.51
CA TYR A 82 -5.89 4.43 4.00
C TYR A 82 -6.14 4.43 5.53
N GLU A 83 -6.84 3.42 6.05
CA GLU A 83 -7.10 3.24 7.49
C GLU A 83 -5.84 2.99 8.33
N LEU A 84 -4.74 2.52 7.71
CA LEU A 84 -3.45 2.40 8.38
C LEU A 84 -2.64 3.70 8.34
N LEU A 85 -2.75 4.48 7.28
CA LEU A 85 -1.98 5.71 7.08
C LEU A 85 -2.57 6.89 7.87
N LEU A 86 -3.88 7.06 7.85
CA LEU A 86 -4.55 8.20 8.50
C LEU A 86 -4.24 8.30 10.00
N PRO A 87 -4.29 7.21 10.81
CA PRO A 87 -3.92 7.27 12.21
C PRO A 87 -2.44 7.55 12.45
N LEU A 88 -1.54 7.20 11.51
CA LEU A 88 -0.12 7.52 11.63
C LEU A 88 0.11 9.03 11.51
N GLN A 89 -0.65 9.70 10.63
CA GLN A 89 -0.63 11.15 10.49
C GLN A 89 -1.28 11.84 11.69
N GLN A 90 -2.46 11.40 12.12
CA GLN A 90 -3.21 12.07 13.20
C GLN A 90 -2.64 11.78 14.60
N GLY A 91 -1.99 10.63 14.79
CA GLY A 91 -1.55 10.14 16.09
C GLY A 91 -0.21 10.70 16.56
N SER A 92 0.53 11.45 15.73
CA SER A 92 1.88 11.90 16.07
C SER A 92 2.29 13.17 15.32
N THR A 93 2.98 14.08 16.01
CA THR A 93 3.57 15.30 15.38
C THR A 93 4.57 14.96 14.29
N TYR A 94 5.22 13.80 14.38
CA TYR A 94 6.11 13.26 13.37
C TYR A 94 6.02 11.73 13.40
N ALA A 95 5.67 11.11 12.27
CA ALA A 95 5.57 9.66 12.17
C ALA A 95 6.42 9.14 10.99
N LEU A 96 7.08 8.02 11.22
CA LEU A 96 7.91 7.34 10.24
C LEU A 96 7.48 5.88 10.11
N THR A 97 7.26 5.43 8.88
CA THR A 97 7.13 4.01 8.58
C THR A 97 7.96 3.65 7.35
N THR A 98 8.04 2.37 7.03
CA THR A 98 8.64 1.92 5.76
C THR A 98 7.61 1.14 4.97
N ILE A 99 7.77 1.07 3.66
CA ILE A 99 6.88 0.28 2.80
C ILE A 99 6.84 -1.18 3.27
N LYS A 100 7.98 -1.74 3.70
CA LYS A 100 8.03 -3.11 4.24
C LYS A 100 7.19 -3.29 5.50
N LYS A 101 7.17 -2.30 6.41
CA LYS A 101 6.33 -2.34 7.61
C LYS A 101 4.86 -2.20 7.25
N LEU A 102 4.54 -1.33 6.29
CA LEU A 102 3.18 -1.15 5.78
C LEU A 102 2.66 -2.43 5.11
N ALA A 103 3.47 -3.08 4.26
CA ALA A 103 3.13 -4.35 3.63
C ALA A 103 2.77 -5.42 4.66
N ARG A 104 3.56 -5.54 5.74
CA ARG A 104 3.26 -6.45 6.86
C ARG A 104 1.96 -6.11 7.58
N ALA A 105 1.72 -4.82 7.84
CA ALA A 105 0.49 -4.36 8.48
C ALA A 105 -0.76 -4.61 7.60
N MET A 106 -0.59 -4.61 6.28
CA MET A 106 -1.63 -4.96 5.33
C MET A 106 -1.76 -6.46 5.07
N GLU A 107 -0.90 -7.29 5.67
CA GLU A 107 -0.81 -8.74 5.47
C GLU A 107 -0.53 -9.11 4.00
N LEU A 108 0.36 -8.33 3.36
CA LEU A 108 0.81 -8.57 1.99
C LEU A 108 2.15 -9.31 1.99
N GLU A 109 2.21 -10.39 1.21
CA GLU A 109 3.44 -11.15 1.01
C GLU A 109 4.46 -10.38 0.14
N VAL A 110 3.97 -9.58 -0.80
CA VAL A 110 4.78 -8.82 -1.76
C VAL A 110 4.84 -7.34 -1.37
N ILE A 111 6.05 -6.79 -1.23
CA ILE A 111 6.27 -5.39 -0.83
C ILE A 111 5.74 -4.45 -1.91
N ARG A 112 5.95 -4.79 -3.18
CA ARG A 112 5.45 -4.02 -4.31
C ARG A 112 3.92 -3.88 -4.35
N ALA A 113 3.19 -4.87 -3.83
CA ALA A 113 1.74 -4.76 -3.72
C ALA A 113 1.35 -3.61 -2.79
N ALA A 114 2.09 -3.40 -1.69
CA ALA A 114 1.89 -2.28 -0.79
C ALA A 114 2.20 -0.94 -1.47
N TYR A 115 3.33 -0.86 -2.17
CA TYR A 115 3.69 0.35 -2.93
C TYR A 115 2.65 0.68 -4.00
N LYS A 116 2.15 -0.32 -4.74
CA LYS A 116 1.14 -0.10 -5.77
C LYS A 116 -0.18 0.42 -5.21
N ARG A 117 -0.57 -0.04 -4.01
CA ARG A 117 -1.74 0.50 -3.30
C ARG A 117 -1.55 1.97 -2.93
N LEU A 118 -0.34 2.39 -2.57
CA LEU A 118 -0.02 3.80 -2.33
C LEU A 118 -0.09 4.61 -3.63
N GLU A 119 0.47 4.13 -4.73
CA GLU A 119 0.35 4.80 -6.05
C GLU A 119 -1.12 4.99 -6.43
N ASN A 120 -1.95 3.96 -6.23
CA ASN A 120 -3.38 4.02 -6.51
C ASN A 120 -4.07 5.06 -5.62
N LEU A 121 -3.81 5.07 -4.31
CA LEU A 121 -4.33 6.11 -3.41
C LEU A 121 -3.89 7.51 -3.83
N GLN A 122 -2.63 7.68 -4.28
CA GLN A 122 -2.14 8.97 -4.77
C GLN A 122 -2.87 9.39 -6.05
N SER A 123 -3.05 8.47 -7.00
CA SER A 123 -3.79 8.75 -8.24
C SER A 123 -5.25 9.14 -8.01
N LEU A 124 -5.83 8.65 -6.91
CA LEU A 124 -7.19 8.96 -6.47
C LEU A 124 -7.26 10.29 -5.70
N GLY A 125 -6.11 10.85 -5.31
CA GLY A 125 -6.02 12.05 -4.48
C GLY A 125 -6.27 11.81 -2.99
N ALA A 126 -6.31 10.56 -2.54
CA ALA A 126 -6.46 10.21 -1.12
C ALA A 126 -5.17 10.43 -0.31
N ILE A 127 -4.02 10.40 -0.98
CA ILE A 127 -2.72 10.76 -0.43
C ILE A 127 -1.93 11.62 -1.43
N SER A 128 -0.86 12.27 -0.98
CA SER A 128 0.11 12.95 -1.83
C SER A 128 1.54 12.78 -1.32
N GLY A 129 2.53 13.08 -2.17
CA GLY A 129 3.96 13.12 -1.83
C GLY A 129 4.70 11.78 -1.92
N LEU A 130 4.10 10.78 -2.56
CA LEU A 130 4.81 9.58 -3.01
C LEU A 130 5.61 9.93 -4.28
N ASN A 131 6.92 9.71 -4.25
CA ASN A 131 7.78 9.83 -5.43
C ASN A 131 7.50 8.63 -6.37
N VAL A 132 6.82 8.90 -7.49
CA VAL A 132 6.47 7.90 -8.54
C VAL A 132 7.20 8.25 -9.83
#